data_AF-A0A0F9J7S3-F1
#
_entry.id   AF-A0A0F9J7S3-F1
#
_cell.length_a   1.000
_cell.length_b   1.000
_cell.length_c   1.000
_cell.angle_alpha   90.00
_cell.angle_beta   90.00
_cell.angle_gamma   90.00
#
_symmetry.space_group_name_H-M   'P 1'
#
loop_
_entity.id
_entity.type
_entity.pdbx_description
1 polymer ?
#
loop_
_entity_poly.entity_id
_entity_poly.type
_entity_poly.pdbx_seq_one_letter_code
_entity_poly.pdbx_strand_id
1 'polypeptide(L)'
;MTTLTTSKMDGDKRVLKGNYPTHFFVTAVQTKKDVFTDRGDSCDSRCWGYTDTFEKAEEAVLKNYMDMHECSYQWIIIEEYVMDVLALATGRFQWYHWDKMSSEYERCRQPAWAKQICNWGIG
;
A
#
# COMPACT_ATOMS: atom_id res chain seq x y z
N MET A 1 16.22 11.76 -4.66
CA MET A 1 16.41 10.45 -5.30
C MET A 1 17.29 9.61 -4.42
N THR A 2 16.71 8.67 -3.68
CA THR A 2 17.47 7.76 -2.82
C THR A 2 17.83 6.54 -3.65
N THR A 3 19.11 6.42 -3.97
CA THR A 3 19.65 5.38 -4.85
C THR A 3 19.98 4.14 -4.01
N LEU A 4 19.28 3.02 -4.24
CA LEU A 4 19.66 1.76 -3.59
C LEU A 4 20.75 1.07 -4.41
N THR A 5 21.94 0.91 -3.81
CA THR A 5 22.98 -0.01 -4.27
C THR A 5 22.99 -1.20 -3.32
N THR A 6 22.47 -2.35 -3.74
CA THR A 6 22.49 -3.56 -2.91
C THR A 6 23.64 -4.47 -3.33
N SER A 7 24.58 -4.67 -2.39
CA SER A 7 25.57 -5.74 -2.43
C SER A 7 25.04 -7.00 -1.71
N LYS A 8 25.55 -8.14 -2.16
CA LYS A 8 25.14 -9.53 -1.86
C LYS A 8 24.73 -9.82 -0.41
N MET A 9 23.63 -10.56 -0.24
CA MET A 9 23.52 -11.66 0.74
C MET A 9 22.64 -12.79 0.19
N ASP A 10 22.97 -14.00 0.65
CA ASP A 10 22.61 -15.33 0.15
C ASP A 10 21.12 -15.67 0.14
N GLY A 11 20.81 -16.65 -0.73
CA GLY A 11 19.64 -17.51 -0.59
C GLY A 11 18.38 -16.96 -1.25
N ASP A 12 18.27 -17.17 -2.56
CA ASP A 12 17.00 -17.23 -3.27
C ASP A 12 16.12 -15.97 -3.26
N LYS A 13 16.68 -14.84 -3.73
CA LYS A 13 15.89 -13.74 -4.27
C LYS A 13 16.56 -13.22 -5.54
N ARG A 14 15.81 -13.15 -6.63
CA ARG A 14 16.25 -12.49 -7.88
C ARG A 14 16.53 -11.02 -7.56
N VAL A 15 17.78 -10.69 -7.26
CA VAL A 15 18.22 -9.31 -7.01
C VAL A 15 18.21 -8.59 -8.35
N LEU A 16 17.30 -7.64 -8.52
CA LEU A 16 17.29 -6.73 -9.65
C LEU A 16 18.61 -5.95 -9.63
N LYS A 17 19.50 -6.22 -10.60
CA LYS A 17 20.74 -5.48 -10.78
C LYS A 17 20.46 -4.28 -11.67
N GLY A 18 20.22 -3.13 -11.07
CA GLY A 18 20.02 -1.87 -11.78
C GLY A 18 19.62 -0.75 -10.84
N ASN A 19 19.84 0.49 -11.27
CA ASN A 19 19.39 1.67 -10.55
C ASN A 19 17.99 2.03 -11.06
N TYR A 20 16.98 1.38 -10.50
CA TYR A 20 15.60 1.59 -10.90
C TYR A 20 14.92 2.60 -9.97
N PRO A 21 14.10 3.51 -10.51
CA PRO A 21 13.34 4.41 -9.67
C PRO A 21 12.34 3.60 -8.84
N THR A 22 12.24 3.96 -7.57
CA THR A 22 11.25 3.41 -6.64
C THR A 22 10.11 4.39 -6.46
N HIS A 23 8.89 3.88 -6.44
CA HIS A 23 7.71 4.68 -6.14
C HIS A 23 6.88 4.00 -5.05
N PHE A 24 6.12 4.80 -4.33
CA PHE A 24 5.25 4.35 -3.24
C PHE A 24 3.81 4.49 -3.68
N PHE A 25 3.15 3.36 -3.91
CA PHE A 25 1.76 3.31 -4.33
C PHE A 25 0.87 3.32 -3.09
N VAL A 26 -0.20 4.10 -3.13
CA VAL A 26 -1.20 4.19 -2.07
C VAL A 26 -2.46 3.48 -2.53
N THR A 27 -2.82 2.40 -1.85
CA THR A 27 -3.97 1.57 -2.20
C THR A 27 -4.93 1.47 -1.04
N ALA A 28 -6.18 1.85 -1.29
CA ALA A 28 -7.29 1.69 -0.38
C ALA A 28 -7.90 0.31 -0.53
N VAL A 29 -8.28 -0.32 0.58
CA VAL A 29 -8.87 -1.67 0.62
C VAL A 29 -10.08 -1.67 1.55
N GLN A 30 -11.18 -2.19 1.03
CA GLN A 30 -12.40 -2.45 1.77
C GLN A 30 -12.53 -3.97 1.95
N THR A 31 -12.67 -4.44 3.18
CA THR A 31 -12.92 -5.86 3.42
C THR A 31 -14.42 -6.12 3.59
N LYS A 32 -14.86 -7.37 3.35
CA LYS A 32 -16.27 -7.78 3.53
C LYS A 32 -16.84 -7.47 4.92
N LYS A 33 -16.00 -7.45 5.95
CA LYS A 33 -16.43 -7.14 7.34
C LYS A 33 -16.75 -5.66 7.54
N ASP A 34 -16.33 -4.81 6.62
CA ASP A 34 -16.45 -3.37 6.72
C ASP A 34 -17.69 -2.82 6.01
N VAL A 35 -18.44 -3.68 5.31
CA VAL A 35 -19.57 -3.28 4.46
C VAL A 35 -20.90 -3.40 5.22
N PHE A 36 -21.58 -2.28 5.45
CA PHE A 36 -22.97 -2.22 5.92
C PHE A 36 -23.96 -2.17 4.76
N THR A 37 -23.79 -3.00 3.72
CA THR A 37 -24.70 -2.99 2.57
C THR A 37 -25.35 -4.34 2.35
N ASP A 38 -26.66 -4.32 2.10
CA ASP A 38 -27.49 -5.48 1.72
C ASP A 38 -27.07 -6.12 0.38
N ARG A 39 -26.14 -5.48 -0.34
CA ARG A 39 -25.45 -6.05 -1.50
C ARG A 39 -24.22 -6.79 -1.01
N GLY A 40 -24.34 -8.10 -0.89
CA GLY A 40 -23.33 -8.96 -0.29
C GLY A 40 -21.93 -8.85 -0.89
N ASP A 41 -20.95 -9.19 -0.05
CA ASP A 41 -19.72 -9.90 -0.41
C ASP A 41 -18.71 -9.24 -1.38
N SER A 42 -18.69 -7.92 -1.56
CA SER A 42 -17.59 -7.25 -2.28
C SER A 42 -16.45 -6.84 -1.35
N CYS A 43 -15.28 -7.46 -1.54
CA CYS A 43 -14.00 -6.85 -1.20
C CYS A 43 -13.63 -5.96 -2.38
N ASP A 44 -13.31 -4.69 -2.15
CA ASP A 44 -12.88 -3.77 -3.20
C ASP A 44 -11.53 -3.15 -2.84
N SER A 45 -10.77 -2.76 -3.85
CA SER A 45 -9.52 -2.04 -3.67
C SER A 45 -9.32 -1.02 -4.78
N ARG A 46 -8.81 0.15 -4.41
CA ARG A 46 -8.51 1.22 -5.35
C ARG A 46 -7.10 1.74 -5.11
N CYS A 47 -6.29 1.71 -6.16
CA CYS A 47 -5.05 2.46 -6.19
C CYS A 47 -5.37 3.96 -6.36
N TRP A 48 -5.07 4.76 -5.34
CA TRP A 48 -5.30 6.21 -5.35
C TRP A 48 -4.20 6.98 -6.08
N GLY A 49 -3.04 6.35 -6.29
CA GLY A 49 -1.91 6.94 -7.00
C GLY A 49 -0.57 6.51 -6.41
N TYR A 50 0.49 7.22 -6.78
CA TYR A 50 1.84 6.96 -6.31
C TYR A 50 2.65 8.23 -6.08
N THR A 51 3.68 8.13 -5.25
CA THR A 51 4.64 9.20 -4.97
C THR A 51 6.08 8.69 -5.10
N ASP A 52 7.06 9.59 -5.13
CA ASP A 52 8.49 9.22 -5.20
C ASP A 52 9.10 8.89 -3.84
N THR A 53 8.42 9.25 -2.75
CA THR A 53 8.94 9.07 -1.38
C THR A 53 7.85 8.61 -0.43
N PHE A 54 8.24 7.76 0.52
CA PHE A 54 7.34 7.22 1.53
C PHE A 54 6.66 8.33 2.33
N GLU A 55 7.40 9.39 2.68
CA GLU A 55 6.92 10.49 3.51
C GLU A 55 5.78 11.25 2.84
N LYS A 56 5.82 11.43 1.51
CA LYS A 56 4.74 12.06 0.75
C LYS A 56 3.51 11.16 0.67
N ALA A 57 3.72 9.86 0.47
CA ALA A 57 2.62 8.90 0.44
C ALA A 57 1.95 8.84 1.82
N GLU A 58 2.74 8.78 2.88
CA GLU A 58 2.26 8.78 4.25
C GLU A 58 1.53 10.06 4.61
N GLU A 59 2.07 11.23 4.27
CA GLU A 59 1.38 12.49 4.49
C GLU A 59 -0.01 12.50 3.83
N ALA A 60 -0.13 12.00 2.61
CA ALA A 60 -1.41 11.91 1.91
C ALA A 60 -2.41 11.00 2.62
N VAL A 61 -1.94 9.86 3.17
CA VAL A 61 -2.78 8.94 3.96
C VAL A 61 -3.22 9.56 5.27
N LEU A 62 -2.28 10.07 6.07
CA LEU A 62 -2.58 10.65 7.39
C LEU A 62 -3.51 11.87 7.29
N LYS A 63 -3.45 12.62 6.18
CA LYS A 63 -4.34 13.76 5.91
C LYS A 63 -5.61 13.40 5.14
N ASN A 64 -5.87 12.12 4.89
CA ASN A 64 -7.01 11.62 4.12
C ASN A 64 -7.22 12.40 2.79
N TYR A 65 -6.14 12.61 2.03
CA TYR A 65 -6.21 13.40 0.79
C TYR A 65 -7.23 12.85 -0.20
N MET A 66 -7.98 13.73 -0.86
CA MET A 66 -9.03 13.36 -1.81
C MET A 66 -10.13 12.47 -1.21
N ASP A 67 -10.26 12.45 0.12
CA ASP A 67 -11.20 11.61 0.84
C ASP A 67 -11.00 10.10 0.56
N MET A 68 -9.78 9.60 0.79
CA MET A 68 -9.44 8.19 0.53
C MET A 68 -10.33 7.20 1.28
N HIS A 69 -10.86 7.58 2.44
CA HIS A 69 -11.81 6.77 3.19
C HIS A 69 -13.06 6.48 2.38
N GLU A 70 -13.58 7.46 1.64
CA GLU A 70 -14.78 7.36 0.80
C GLU A 70 -15.91 6.57 1.52
N CYS A 71 -16.07 6.84 2.82
CA CYS A 71 -17.00 6.18 3.75
C CYS A 71 -16.82 4.66 3.96
N SER A 72 -15.87 4.00 3.29
CA SER A 72 -15.91 2.56 3.09
C SER A 72 -14.54 1.87 3.15
N TYR A 73 -13.47 2.52 2.71
CA TYR A 73 -12.12 1.96 2.73
C TYR A 73 -11.47 2.08 4.11
N GLN A 74 -11.62 1.04 4.94
CA GLN A 74 -11.05 1.04 6.29
C GLN A 74 -9.54 0.82 6.32
N TRP A 75 -8.96 0.30 5.25
CA TRP A 75 -7.54 -0.03 5.19
C TRP A 75 -6.86 0.75 4.08
N ILE A 76 -5.67 1.26 4.37
CA ILE A 76 -4.74 1.74 3.35
C ILE A 76 -3.45 0.95 3.46
N ILE A 77 -2.86 0.61 2.32
CA ILE A 77 -1.50 0.12 2.24
C ILE A 77 -0.67 1.07 1.37
N ILE A 78 0.52 1.40 1.87
CA ILE A 78 1.59 1.99 1.07
C ILE A 78 2.58 0.89 0.73
N GLU A 79 2.81 0.64 -0.56
CA GLU A 79 3.77 -0.34 -1.06
C GLU A 79 4.87 0.35 -1.87
N GLU A 80 6.13 0.00 -1.60
CA GLU A 80 7.25 0.42 -2.44
C GLU A 80 7.38 -0.53 -3.64
N TYR A 81 7.39 0.03 -4.83
CA TYR A 81 7.62 -0.68 -6.08
C TYR A 81 8.91 -0.24 -6.72
N VAL A 82 9.63 -1.19 -7.27
CA VAL A 82 10.66 -0.92 -8.26
C VAL A 82 9.99 -0.85 -9.63
N MET A 83 10.17 0.28 -10.32
CA MET A 83 9.61 0.47 -11.67
C MET A 83 10.59 -0.05 -12.71
N ASP A 84 10.21 -1.16 -13.33
CA ASP A 84 10.79 -1.72 -14.54
C ASP A 84 9.62 -2.24 -15.42
N VAL A 85 9.89 -3.05 -16.46
CA VAL A 85 8.87 -3.66 -17.33
C VAL A 85 7.76 -4.37 -16.53
N LEU A 86 8.08 -4.91 -15.34
CA LEU A 86 7.12 -5.40 -14.37
C LEU A 86 7.32 -4.65 -13.06
N ALA A 87 6.30 -3.91 -12.63
CA ALA A 87 6.28 -3.33 -11.29
C ALA A 87 6.19 -4.47 -10.28
N LEU A 88 7.15 -4.51 -9.36
CA LEU A 88 7.21 -5.52 -8.30
C LEU A 88 7.36 -4.82 -6.96
N ALA A 89 6.47 -5.17 -6.03
CA ALA A 89 6.61 -4.73 -4.65
C ALA A 89 7.93 -5.26 -4.06
N THR A 90 8.70 -4.39 -3.41
CA THR A 90 10.00 -4.73 -2.81
C THR A 90 9.88 -5.53 -1.52
N GLY A 91 8.65 -5.66 -0.99
CA GLY A 91 8.36 -6.15 0.34
C GLY A 91 8.42 -5.08 1.43
N ARG A 92 8.78 -3.83 1.09
CA ARG A 92 8.64 -2.68 1.98
C ARG A 92 7.23 -2.11 1.86
N PHE A 93 6.46 -2.18 2.94
CA PHE A 93 5.10 -1.66 2.99
C PHE A 93 4.75 -1.13 4.39
N GLN A 94 3.72 -0.28 4.45
CA GLN A 94 3.12 0.17 5.71
C GLN A 94 1.59 0.11 5.59
N TRP A 95 0.94 -0.47 6.60
CA TRP A 95 -0.51 -0.53 6.71
C TRP A 95 -1.04 0.56 7.61
N TYR A 96 -2.24 1.02 7.27
CA TYR A 96 -3.01 1.97 8.06
C TYR A 96 -4.44 1.47 8.18
N HIS A 97 -5.07 1.77 9.30
CA HIS A 97 -6.47 1.46 9.55
C HIS A 97 -7.20 2.74 9.96
N TRP A 98 -8.43 2.90 9.48
CA TRP A 98 -9.26 4.04 9.83
C TRP A 98 -9.75 3.94 11.27
N ASP A 99 -9.44 4.93 12.09
CA ASP A 99 -10.09 5.11 13.38
C ASP A 99 -11.34 5.96 13.22
N LYS A 100 -12.49 5.37 13.55
CA LYS A 100 -13.80 6.03 13.46
C LYS A 100 -13.97 7.14 14.50
N MET A 101 -13.23 7.09 15.60
CA MET A 101 -13.35 8.10 16.66
C MET A 101 -12.64 9.40 16.29
N SER A 102 -11.40 9.29 15.79
CA SER A 102 -10.63 10.44 15.30
C SER A 102 -10.99 10.86 13.88
N SER A 103 -11.63 9.98 13.09
CA SER A 103 -11.81 10.16 11.64
C SER A 103 -10.47 10.37 10.92
N GLU A 104 -9.48 9.56 11.30
CA GLU A 104 -8.13 9.60 10.76
C GLU A 104 -7.61 8.18 10.51
N TYR A 105 -6.61 8.06 9.62
CA TYR A 105 -5.89 6.81 9.44
C TYR A 105 -4.73 6.69 10.44
N GLU A 106 -4.65 5.55 11.13
CA GLU A 106 -3.58 5.25 12.06
C GLU A 106 -2.66 4.16 11.52
N ARG A 107 -1.35 4.31 11.73
CA ARG A 107 -0.37 3.26 11.43
C ARG A 107 -0.71 1.99 12.20
N CYS A 108 -0.72 0.85 11.51
CA CYS A 108 -0.99 -0.44 12.14
C CYS A 108 -0.07 -1.54 11.57
N ARG A 109 -0.17 -2.73 12.15
CA ARG A 109 0.49 -3.93 11.60
C ARG A 109 -0.32 -4.48 10.45
N GLN A 110 0.35 -5.16 9.53
CA GLN A 110 -0.32 -5.92 8.46
C GLN A 110 -1.37 -6.86 9.07
N PRO A 111 -2.63 -6.78 8.61
CA PRO A 111 -3.68 -7.65 9.11
C PRO A 111 -3.46 -9.10 8.62
N ALA A 112 -3.92 -10.06 9.42
CA ALA A 112 -3.67 -11.49 9.15
C ALA A 112 -4.20 -11.95 7.78
N TRP A 113 -5.31 -11.37 7.32
CA TRP A 113 -5.93 -11.69 6.04
C TRP A 113 -5.09 -11.24 4.84
N ALA A 114 -4.16 -10.29 5.01
CA ALA A 114 -3.35 -9.73 3.92
C ALA A 114 -1.96 -10.36 3.78
N LYS A 115 -1.56 -11.29 4.67
CA LYS A 115 -0.17 -11.77 4.78
C LYS A 115 0.42 -12.40 3.51
N GLN A 116 -0.42 -12.93 2.63
CA GLN A 116 -0.01 -13.62 1.41
C GLN A 116 -0.39 -12.84 0.14
N ILE A 117 -0.80 -11.58 0.29
CA ILE A 117 -1.21 -10.71 -0.81
C ILE A 117 -0.22 -9.56 -0.90
N CYS A 118 0.27 -9.32 -2.11
CA CYS A 118 1.16 -8.21 -2.46
C CYS A 118 0.75 -7.65 -3.81
N ASN A 119 1.39 -6.56 -4.23
CA ASN A 119 1.12 -5.91 -5.49
C ASN A 119 -0.29 -5.24 -5.56
N TRP A 120 -0.79 -4.77 -4.41
CA TRP A 120 -2.14 -4.19 -4.29
C TRP A 120 -2.37 -3.01 -5.24
N GLY A 121 -1.33 -2.20 -5.48
CA GLY A 121 -1.42 -0.98 -6.30
C GLY A 121 -1.52 -1.22 -7.81
N ILE A 122 -1.36 -2.45 -8.29
CA ILE A 122 -1.30 -2.77 -9.72
C ILE A 122 -2.23 -3.91 -10.18
N GLY A 123 -3.05 -4.48 -9.29
CA GLY A 123 -4.05 -5.50 -9.61
C GLY A 123 -3.63 -6.91 -9.18
#